data_AF-A0A9X2KN31-F1
#
_entry.id   AF-A0A9X2KN31-F1
#
_cell.length_a   1.000
_cell.length_b   1.000
_cell.length_c   1.000
_cell.angle_alpha   90.00
_cell.angle_beta   90.00
_cell.angle_gamma   90.00
#
_symmetry.space_group_name_H-M   'P 1'
#
loop_
_entity.id
_entity.type
_entity.pdbx_description
1 polymer ?
#
loop_
_entity_poly.entity_id
_entity_poly.type
_entity_poly.pdbx_seq_one_letter_code
_entity_poly.pdbx_strand_id
1 'polypeptide(L)'
;MNRLDSELTVVLALSILEQARHEAQKGPVPRTNALRLALAYLHERAGGDRAPFDEFWRTCGDPVADAHSETMSNIRRSATLTPAIHRIWRALGIPPDLELVEQLGKAQALEQRTLAGTSRAEPVVP
;
A
#
# COMPACT_ATOMS: atom_id res chain seq x y z
N MET A 1 1.86 4.98 -25.87
CA MET A 1 1.52 4.13 -24.70
C MET A 1 0.00 4.01 -24.67
N ASN A 2 -0.57 2.80 -24.72
CA ASN A 2 -2.03 2.64 -24.66
C ASN A 2 -2.55 3.17 -23.32
N ARG A 3 -3.63 3.94 -23.36
CA ARG A 3 -4.27 4.53 -22.18
C ARG A 3 -4.67 3.47 -21.14
N LEU A 4 -5.12 2.30 -21.61
CA LEU A 4 -5.52 1.18 -20.77
C LEU A 4 -4.35 0.60 -19.96
N ASP A 5 -3.19 0.41 -20.59
CA ASP A 5 -1.98 -0.10 -19.90
C ASP A 5 -1.55 0.87 -18.78
N SER A 6 -1.70 2.16 -19.03
CA SER A 6 -1.39 3.24 -18.12
C SER A 6 -2.35 3.30 -16.92
N GLU A 7 -3.65 3.04 -17.14
CA GLU A 7 -4.66 2.99 -16.07
C GLU A 7 -4.49 1.73 -15.20
N LEU A 8 -4.23 0.57 -15.81
CA LEU A 8 -3.91 -0.68 -15.09
C LEU A 8 -2.69 -0.55 -14.19
N THR A 9 -1.64 0.13 -14.67
CA THR A 9 -0.42 0.33 -13.87
C THR A 9 -0.66 1.22 -12.66
N VAL A 10 -1.55 2.22 -12.76
CA VAL A 10 -1.96 3.03 -11.60
C VAL A 10 -2.69 2.18 -10.58
N VAL A 11 -3.66 1.38 -11.01
CA VAL A 11 -4.40 0.49 -10.12
C VAL A 11 -3.45 -0.46 -9.39
N LEU A 12 -2.51 -1.09 -10.11
CA LEU A 12 -1.49 -1.95 -9.50
C LEU A 12 -0.61 -1.21 -8.49
N ALA A 13 -0.13 -0.03 -8.84
CA ALA A 13 0.69 0.77 -7.93
C ALA A 13 -0.08 1.19 -6.67
N LEU A 14 -1.36 1.58 -6.81
CA LEU A 14 -2.22 1.91 -5.67
C LEU A 14 -2.51 0.68 -4.79
N SER A 15 -2.71 -0.49 -5.40
CA SER A 15 -2.84 -1.75 -4.66
C SER A 15 -1.58 -2.04 -3.82
N ILE A 16 -0.37 -1.80 -4.33
CA ILE A 16 0.86 -1.98 -3.54
C ILE A 16 0.87 -1.06 -2.31
N LEU A 17 0.43 0.20 -2.45
CA LEU A 17 0.34 1.13 -1.33
C LEU A 17 -0.73 0.69 -0.31
N GLU A 18 -1.91 0.25 -0.77
CA GLU A 18 -2.96 -0.26 0.13
C GLU A 18 -2.52 -1.51 0.89
N GLN A 19 -1.80 -2.42 0.22
CA GLN A 19 -1.22 -3.61 0.85
C GLN A 19 -0.26 -3.21 1.97
N ALA A 20 0.67 -2.28 1.68
CA ALA A 20 1.58 -1.74 2.68
C ALA A 20 0.84 -1.08 3.85
N ARG A 21 -0.24 -0.32 3.57
CA ARG A 21 -1.06 0.31 4.62
C ARG A 21 -1.73 -0.73 5.52
N HIS A 22 -2.26 -1.82 4.96
CA HIS A 22 -2.83 -2.92 5.73
C HIS A 22 -1.80 -3.65 6.58
N GLU A 23 -0.62 -3.93 6.02
CA GLU A 23 0.49 -4.56 6.75
C GLU A 23 1.00 -3.68 7.90
N ALA A 24 0.99 -2.36 7.72
CA ALA A 24 1.42 -1.41 8.75
C ALA A 24 0.59 -1.47 10.04
N GLN A 25 -0.63 -2.02 9.98
CA GLN A 25 -1.47 -2.28 11.16
C GLN A 25 -0.91 -3.40 12.03
N LYS A 26 -0.11 -4.31 11.45
CA LYS A 26 0.48 -5.47 12.13
C LYS A 26 1.89 -5.17 12.64
N GLY A 27 2.62 -4.25 12.01
CA GLY A 27 3.98 -3.91 12.38
C GLY A 27 4.67 -2.98 11.39
N PRO A 28 5.98 -2.72 11.54
CA PRO A 28 6.75 -1.99 10.54
C PRO A 28 6.71 -2.71 9.20
N VAL A 29 6.50 -1.98 8.12
CA VAL A 29 6.45 -2.54 6.76
C VAL A 29 7.84 -2.46 6.13
N PRO A 30 8.37 -3.57 5.60
CA PRO A 30 9.61 -3.57 4.85
C PRO A 30 9.56 -2.59 3.66
N ARG A 31 10.59 -1.78 3.52
CA ARG A 31 10.74 -0.82 2.41
C ARG A 31 11.22 -1.54 1.15
N THR A 32 10.31 -2.24 0.49
CA THR A 32 10.60 -3.08 -0.69
C THR A 32 10.85 -2.26 -1.96
N ASN A 33 11.51 -2.86 -2.95
CA ASN A 33 11.69 -2.25 -4.28
C ASN A 33 10.35 -2.04 -4.99
N ALA A 34 9.37 -2.94 -4.78
CA ALA A 34 8.03 -2.80 -5.33
C ALA A 34 7.33 -1.54 -4.80
N LEU A 35 7.39 -1.31 -3.49
CA LEU A 35 6.83 -0.10 -2.88
C LEU A 35 7.54 1.16 -3.38
N ARG A 36 8.88 1.12 -3.49
CA ARG A 36 9.68 2.23 -4.00
C ARG A 36 9.31 2.59 -5.45
N LEU A 37 9.16 1.57 -6.31
CA LEU A 37 8.78 1.74 -7.70
C LEU A 37 7.35 2.30 -7.82
N ALA A 38 6.40 1.75 -7.06
CA ALA A 38 5.02 2.22 -7.04
C ALA A 38 4.93 3.70 -6.65
N LEU A 39 5.62 4.11 -5.58
CA LEU A 39 5.64 5.51 -5.14
C LEU A 39 6.27 6.43 -6.20
N ALA A 40 7.40 6.02 -6.80
CA ALA A 40 8.06 6.80 -7.84
C ALA A 40 7.18 6.98 -9.09
N TYR A 41 6.51 5.90 -9.52
CA TYR A 41 5.59 5.91 -10.65
C TYR A 41 4.38 6.83 -10.40
N LEU A 42 3.74 6.70 -9.23
CA LEU A 42 2.58 7.53 -8.88
C LEU A 42 2.95 9.01 -8.73
N HIS A 43 4.14 9.31 -8.22
CA HIS A 43 4.64 10.69 -8.13
C HIS A 43 4.86 11.31 -9.51
N GLU A 44 5.53 10.59 -10.41
CA GLU A 44 5.75 11.06 -11.79
C GLU A 44 4.42 11.36 -12.48
N ARG A 45 3.42 10.50 -12.29
CA ARG A 45 2.08 10.70 -12.84
C ARG A 45 1.29 11.84 -12.21
N ALA A 46 1.42 12.04 -10.90
CA ALA A 46 0.74 13.13 -10.20
C ALA A 46 1.30 14.51 -10.60
N GLY A 47 2.54 14.57 -11.10
CA GLY A 47 3.15 15.79 -11.66
C GLY A 47 3.25 16.95 -10.65
N GLY A 48 3.29 16.64 -9.34
CA GLY A 48 3.06 17.62 -8.28
C GLY A 48 3.88 17.37 -7.01
N ASP A 49 3.26 17.67 -5.87
CA ASP A 49 3.91 17.64 -4.57
C ASP A 49 4.43 16.23 -4.21
N ARG A 50 5.71 16.16 -3.87
CA ARG A 50 6.40 14.95 -3.44
C ARG A 50 6.14 14.59 -1.98
N ALA A 51 5.76 15.56 -1.15
CA ALA A 51 5.60 15.38 0.29
C ALA A 51 4.74 14.17 0.70
N PRO A 52 3.55 13.90 0.12
CA PRO A 52 2.75 12.76 0.54
C PRO A 52 3.40 11.40 0.21
N PHE A 53 4.19 11.32 -0.86
CA PHE A 53 4.91 10.10 -1.26
C PHE A 53 6.09 9.82 -0.33
N ASP A 54 6.86 10.86 0.00
CA ASP A 54 7.99 10.76 0.92
C ASP A 54 7.52 10.46 2.36
N GLU A 55 6.41 11.07 2.80
CA GLU A 55 5.77 10.77 4.09
C GLU A 55 5.35 9.30 4.16
N PHE A 56 4.64 8.79 3.15
CA PHE A 56 4.26 7.39 3.07
C PHE A 56 5.48 6.46 3.20
N TRP A 57 6.54 6.72 2.41
CA TRP A 57 7.77 5.94 2.44
C TRP A 57 8.46 5.92 3.81
N ARG A 58 8.55 7.08 4.46
CA ARG A 58 9.19 7.21 5.78
C ARG A 58 8.40 6.44 6.83
N THR A 59 7.08 6.64 6.87
CA THR A 59 6.21 6.04 7.89
C THR A 59 6.15 4.51 7.79
N CYS A 60 6.21 3.92 6.59
CA CYS A 60 6.20 2.46 6.43
C CYS A 60 7.30 1.77 7.24
N GLY A 61 8.52 2.31 7.16
CA GLY A 61 9.69 1.70 7.79
C GLY A 61 10.14 2.40 9.06
N ASP A 62 9.29 3.21 9.69
CA ASP A 62 9.60 3.89 10.94
C ASP A 62 9.36 2.92 12.12
N PRO A 63 10.42 2.47 12.82
CA PRO A 63 10.26 1.79 14.08
C PRO A 63 9.93 2.88 15.11
N VAL A 64 8.67 3.29 15.20
CA VAL A 64 8.21 4.40 16.05
C VAL A 64 8.83 4.28 17.44
N ALA A 65 9.92 5.01 17.66
CA ALA A 65 10.84 4.81 18.78
C ALA A 65 10.26 5.31 20.11
N ASP A 66 9.20 6.13 20.03
CA ASP A 66 8.63 6.87 21.16
C ASP A 66 7.24 6.36 21.60
N ALA A 67 6.77 5.23 21.08
CA ALA A 67 5.49 4.67 21.51
C ALA A 67 5.70 3.71 22.70
N HIS A 68 5.03 4.00 23.82
CA HIS A 68 5.08 3.22 25.05
C HIS A 68 4.57 1.76 24.90
N SER A 69 4.07 1.37 23.72
CA SER A 69 3.68 0.00 23.38
C SER A 69 3.65 -0.24 21.87
N GLU A 70 3.81 -1.50 21.46
CA GLU A 70 3.69 -1.94 20.05
C GLU A 70 2.33 -1.60 19.43
N THR A 71 1.25 -1.74 20.21
CA THR A 71 -0.11 -1.35 19.79
C THR A 71 -0.18 0.13 19.44
N MET A 72 0.41 1.01 20.26
CA MET A 72 0.41 2.45 20.00
C MET A 72 1.24 2.80 18.76
N SER A 73 2.35 2.10 18.54
CA SER A 73 3.16 2.23 17.31
C SER A 73 2.36 1.89 16.05
N ASN A 74 1.58 0.80 16.09
CA ASN A 74 0.74 0.36 14.98
C ASN A 74 -0.41 1.34 14.69
N ILE A 75 -1.06 1.85 15.74
CA ILE A 75 -2.11 2.88 15.62
C ILE A 75 -1.54 4.15 14.99
N ARG A 76 -0.39 4.64 15.50
CA ARG A 76 0.25 5.86 14.95
C ARG A 76 0.66 5.72 13.49
N ARG A 77 1.27 4.58 13.11
CA ARG A 77 1.58 4.30 11.70
C ARG A 77 0.33 4.35 10.84
N SER A 78 -0.73 3.65 11.26
CA SER A 78 -2.00 3.59 10.53
C SER A 78 -2.66 4.98 10.40
N ALA A 79 -2.63 5.77 11.47
CA ALA A 79 -3.16 7.12 11.52
C ALA A 79 -2.38 8.11 10.65
N THR A 80 -1.11 7.81 10.33
CA THR A 80 -0.26 8.64 9.46
C THR A 80 -0.36 8.19 8.00
N LEU A 81 -0.36 6.88 7.74
CA LEU A 81 -0.44 6.33 6.37
C LEU A 81 -1.80 6.58 5.72
N THR A 82 -2.90 6.56 6.48
CA THR A 82 -4.25 6.77 5.93
C THR A 82 -4.43 8.19 5.33
N PRO A 83 -4.06 9.28 6.02
CA PRO A 83 -4.04 10.60 5.41
C PRO A 83 -3.05 10.74 4.24
N ALA A 84 -1.89 10.07 4.31
CA ALA A 84 -0.89 10.14 3.24
C ALA A 84 -1.41 9.50 1.94
N ILE A 85 -2.02 8.32 2.01
CA ILE A 85 -2.57 7.64 0.82
C ILE A 85 -3.72 8.44 0.19
N HIS A 86 -4.60 9.03 1.00
CA HIS A 86 -5.67 9.89 0.48
C HIS A 86 -5.13 11.15 -0.21
N ARG A 87 -4.01 11.72 0.27
CA ARG A 87 -3.34 12.84 -0.40
C ARG A 87 -2.74 12.41 -1.74
N ILE A 88 -2.18 11.20 -1.83
CA ILE A 88 -1.71 10.62 -3.10
C ILE A 88 -2.87 10.44 -4.08
N TRP A 89 -4.02 9.92 -3.64
CA TRP A 89 -5.19 9.77 -4.51
C TRP A 89 -5.69 11.10 -5.06
N ARG A 90 -5.79 12.12 -4.21
CA ARG A 90 -6.15 13.48 -4.63
C ARG A 90 -5.16 14.05 -5.62
N ALA A 91 -3.85 13.84 -5.43
CA ALA A 91 -2.81 14.28 -6.35
C ALA A 91 -2.92 13.61 -7.74
N LEU A 92 -3.48 12.40 -7.80
CA LEU A 92 -3.78 11.69 -9.04
C LEU A 92 -5.14 12.06 -9.65
N GLY A 93 -5.90 12.98 -9.02
CA GLY A 93 -7.26 13.33 -9.43
C GLY A 93 -8.29 12.22 -9.16
N ILE A 94 -7.93 11.23 -8.34
CA ILE A 94 -8.81 10.11 -7.98
C ILE A 94 -9.59 10.53 -6.73
N PRO A 95 -10.93 10.62 -6.79
CA PRO A 95 -11.72 10.88 -5.60
C PRO A 95 -11.50 9.72 -4.60
N PRO A 96 -11.35 10.02 -3.28
CA PRO A 96 -11.34 8.99 -2.25
C PRO A 96 -12.75 8.43 -2.12
N ASP A 97 -13.10 7.57 -3.07
CA ASP A 97 -14.34 6.82 -3.06
C ASP A 97 -14.16 5.61 -2.14
N LEU A 98 -15.04 5.51 -1.14
CA LEU A 98 -15.09 4.39 -0.21
C LEU A 98 -15.26 3.06 -0.97
N GLU A 99 -15.97 3.08 -2.10
CA GLU A 99 -16.16 1.90 -2.94
C GLU A 99 -14.84 1.42 -3.56
N LEU A 100 -13.98 2.33 -4.01
CA LEU A 100 -12.66 1.98 -4.54
C LEU A 100 -11.75 1.39 -3.45
N VAL A 101 -11.77 1.96 -2.24
CA VAL A 101 -11.03 1.43 -1.07
C VAL A 101 -11.50 -0.01 -0.78
N GLU A 102 -12.81 -0.22 -0.76
CA GLU A 102 -13.39 -1.54 -0.50
C GLU A 102 -13.08 -2.54 -1.62
N GLN A 103 -13.13 -2.12 -2.89
CA GLN A 103 -12.82 -2.99 -4.03
C GLN A 103 -11.34 -3.40 -4.02
N LEU A 104 -10.42 -2.47 -3.75
CA LEU A 104 -9.00 -2.78 -3.59
C LEU A 104 -8.76 -3.74 -2.42
N GLY A 105 -9.43 -3.52 -1.28
CA GLY A 105 -9.36 -4.43 -0.13
C GLY A 105 -9.90 -5.83 -0.45
N LYS A 106 -11.03 -5.93 -1.15
CA LYS A 106 -11.64 -7.21 -1.59
C LYS A 106 -10.74 -7.96 -2.58
N ALA A 107 -10.13 -7.26 -3.54
CA ALA A 107 -9.20 -7.84 -4.50
C ALA A 107 -7.95 -8.43 -3.80
N GLN A 108 -7.38 -7.70 -2.85
CA GLN A 108 -6.23 -8.17 -2.06
C GLN A 108 -6.59 -9.37 -1.17
N ALA A 109 -7.75 -9.35 -0.52
CA ALA A 109 -8.21 -10.47 0.29
C ALA A 109 -8.39 -11.75 -0.55
N LEU A 110 -8.81 -11.62 -1.82
CA LEU A 110 -8.93 -12.74 -2.75
C LEU A 110 -7.57 -13.30 -3.16
N GLU A 111 -6.60 -12.45 -3.48
CA GLU A 111 -5.22 -12.86 -3.82
C GLU A 111 -4.55 -13.59 -2.64
N GLN A 112 -4.65 -13.05 -1.42
CA GLN A 112 -4.08 -13.67 -0.23
C GLN A 112 -4.71 -15.04 0.08
N ARG A 113 -6.03 -15.20 -0.14
CA ARG A 113 -6.72 -16.48 0.02
C ARG A 113 -6.30 -17.50 -1.03
N THR A 114 -6.09 -17.04 -2.27
CA THR A 114 -5.60 -17.89 -3.36
C THR A 114 -4.19 -18.39 -3.05
N LEU A 115 -3.27 -17.50 -2.66
CA LEU A 115 -1.89 -17.84 -2.29
C LEU A 115 -1.82 -18.76 -1.05
N ALA A 116 -2.66 -18.51 -0.04
CA ALA A 116 -2.75 -19.37 1.15
C ALA A 116 -3.36 -20.75 0.85
N GLY A 117 -4.27 -20.84 -0.12
CA GLY A 117 -4.85 -22.09 -0.59
C GLY A 117 -3.85 -22.94 -1.38
N THR A 118 -2.97 -22.32 -2.18
CA THR A 118 -1.91 -23.01 -2.93
C THR A 118 -0.80 -23.53 -2.01
N SER A 119 -0.53 -22.87 -0.88
CA SER A 119 0.49 -23.28 0.08
C SER A 119 0.14 -24.55 0.89
N ARG A 120 -1.06 -25.12 0.74
CA ARG A 120 -1.51 -26.33 1.47
C ARG A 120 -1.38 -27.63 0.68
N ALA A 121 -0.79 -27.60 -0.53
CA ALA A 121 -0.41 -28.81 -1.25
C ALA A 121 0.90 -29.38 -0.66
N GLU A 122 0.74 -30.31 0.29
CA GLU A 122 1.82 -31.05 0.99
C GLU A 122 2.56 -32.04 0.06
N PRO A 123 3.72 -32.58 0.49
CA PRO A 123 4.80 -33.03 -0.39
C PRO A 123 4.50 -34.35 -1.07
N VAL A 124 4.97 -34.47 -2.32
CA VAL A 124 5.19 -35.76 -2.96
C VAL A 124 6.34 -36.45 -2.23
N VAL A 125 5.99 -37.32 -1.29
CA VAL A 125 6.91 -38.28 -0.68
C VAL A 125 7.23 -39.34 -1.74
N PRO A 126 8.51 -39.71 -1.95
CA PRO A 126 8.93 -40.67 -2.97
C PRO A 126 8.46 -42.10 -2.71
#